data_AF-A0A6V7IWX1-F1
#
_entry.id   AF-A0A6V7IWX1-F1
#
_cell.length_a   1.000
_cell.length_b   1.000
_cell.length_c   1.000
_cell.angle_alpha   90.00
_cell.angle_beta   90.00
_cell.angle_gamma   90.00
#
_symmetry.space_group_name_H-M   'P 1'
#
loop_
_entity.id
_entity.type
_entity.pdbx_description
1 polymer ?
#
loop_
_entity_poly.entity_id
_entity_poly.type
_entity_poly.pdbx_seq_one_letter_code
_entity_poly.pdbx_strand_id
1 'polypeptide(L)' 'ITLDMLSVQGRMITSWDKKVEKLFWRGRDSRRERLDLIDISRKHSDFFNVSITNFFFFRNEEIKYGPRQPPISFHDFFR' A
#
# COMPACT_ATOMS: atom_id res chain seq x y z
N ILE A 1 6.06 15.33 -13.70
CA ILE A 1 5.39 14.51 -12.64
C ILE A 1 4.39 15.36 -11.82
N THR A 2 4.35 16.69 -11.95
CA THR A 2 3.47 17.60 -11.18
C THR A 2 1.99 17.59 -11.56
N LEU A 3 1.63 17.23 -12.80
CA LEU A 3 0.24 17.26 -13.28
C LEU A 3 -0.68 16.30 -12.51
N ASP A 4 -0.14 15.18 -12.01
CA ASP A 4 -0.89 14.10 -11.37
C ASP A 4 -1.27 14.43 -9.91
N MET A 5 -0.49 15.26 -9.22
CA MET A 5 -0.82 15.67 -7.84
C MET A 5 -1.96 16.70 -7.79
N LEU A 6 -2.03 17.61 -8.77
CA LEU A 6 -3.08 18.64 -8.83
C LEU A 6 -4.40 18.10 -9.39
N SER A 7 -4.37 17.06 -10.24
CA SER A 7 -5.57 16.44 -10.81
C SER A 7 -6.42 15.69 -9.76
N VAL A 8 -5.79 15.18 -8.69
CA VAL A 8 -6.48 14.49 -7.59
C VAL A 8 -7.34 15.44 -6.75
N GLN A 9 -6.94 16.70 -6.60
CA GLN A 9 -7.71 17.67 -5.80
C GLN A 9 -9.10 17.96 -6.42
N GLY A 10 -9.23 17.88 -7.75
CA GLY A 10 -10.49 18.08 -8.46
C GLY A 10 -11.36 16.83 -8.64
N ARG A 11 -10.86 15.63 -8.30
CA ARG A 11 -11.51 14.32 -8.53
C ARG A 11 -11.41 13.38 -7.33
N MET A 12 -11.45 13.87 -6.09
CA MET A 12 -11.72 12.96 -4.96
C MET A 12 -13.15 12.44 -5.09
N ILE A 13 -13.30 11.26 -5.70
CA ILE A 13 -14.61 10.61 -5.88
C ILE A 13 -15.16 10.13 -4.52
N THR A 14 -14.28 9.86 -3.55
CA THR A 14 -14.64 9.33 -2.24
C THR A 14 -14.63 10.43 -1.19
N SER A 15 -15.81 10.73 -0.63
CA SER A 15 -15.96 11.59 0.54
C SER A 15 -15.37 10.93 1.78
N TRP A 16 -15.01 11.73 2.80
CA TRP A 16 -14.33 11.23 4.00
C TRP A 16 -15.10 10.10 4.71
N ASP A 17 -16.41 10.27 4.86
CA ASP A 17 -17.35 9.31 5.46
C ASP A 17 -17.46 7.98 4.70
N LYS A 18 -17.03 7.94 3.44
CA LYS A 18 -17.06 6.75 2.58
C LYS A 18 -15.72 6.05 2.48
N LYS A 19 -14.68 6.57 3.16
CA LYS A 19 -13.35 5.97 3.14
C LYS A 19 -13.33 4.65 3.88
N VAL A 20 -12.49 3.73 3.42
CA VAL A 20 -12.23 2.49 4.16
C VAL A 20 -11.45 2.82 5.43
N GLU A 21 -11.99 2.45 6.59
CA GLU A 21 -11.37 2.64 7.91
C GLU A 21 -10.23 1.64 8.18
N LYS A 22 -9.29 1.54 7.25
CA LYS A 22 -8.08 0.71 7.37
C LYS A 22 -6.85 1.49 6.95
N LEU A 23 -5.74 1.25 7.63
CA LEU A 23 -4.43 1.68 7.15
C LEU A 23 -4.14 0.98 5.83
N PHE A 24 -3.87 1.76 4.79
CA PHE A 24 -3.55 1.24 3.47
C PHE A 24 -2.10 1.55 3.10
N TRP A 25 -1.37 0.55 2.60
CA TRP A 25 -0.03 0.76 2.06
C TRP A 25 0.32 -0.22 0.94
N ARG A 26 0.97 0.29 -0.11
CA ARG A 26 1.56 -0.49 -1.20
C ARG A 26 2.94 0.06 -1.50
N GLY A 27 3.96 -0.79 -1.50
CA GLY A 27 5.31 -0.35 -1.81
C GLY A 27 6.30 -1.47 -2.02
N ARG A 28 7.52 -1.11 -2.43
CA ARG A 28 8.63 -2.05 -2.63
C ARG A 28 9.38 -2.32 -1.34
N ASP A 29 10.11 -3.42 -1.31
CA ASP A 29 10.94 -3.92 -0.21
C ASP A 29 12.25 -3.11 0.02
N SER A 30 12.21 -1.78 -0.05
CA SER A 30 13.45 -0.96 -0.06
C SER A 30 14.20 -0.90 1.28
N ARG A 31 13.63 -1.41 2.37
CA ARG A 31 14.20 -1.39 3.73
C ARG A 31 13.48 -2.41 4.62
N ARG A 32 14.12 -2.84 5.71
CA ARG A 32 13.59 -3.88 6.62
C ARG A 32 12.26 -3.48 7.25
N GLU A 33 12.09 -2.21 7.63
CA GLU A 33 10.90 -1.71 8.32
C GLU A 33 9.62 -1.86 7.47
N ARG A 34 9.76 -1.92 6.14
CA ARG A 34 8.62 -2.19 5.25
C ARG A 34 8.19 -3.65 5.29
N LEU A 35 9.10 -4.58 5.55
CA LEU A 35 8.78 -5.98 5.79
C LEU A 35 8.19 -6.17 7.19
N ASP A 36 8.70 -5.42 8.19
CA ASP A 36 8.13 -5.43 9.54
C ASP A 36 6.67 -4.93 9.54
N LEU A 37 6.34 -3.95 8.68
CA LEU A 37 4.96 -3.51 8.47
C LEU A 37 4.05 -4.63 7.92
N ILE A 38 4.57 -5.55 7.12
CA ILE A 38 3.81 -6.74 6.67
C ILE A 38 3.51 -7.65 7.86
N ASP A 39 4.49 -7.88 8.73
CA ASP A 39 4.30 -8.70 9.93
C ASP A 39 3.28 -8.06 10.90
N ILE A 40 3.32 -6.73 11.08
CA ILE A 40 2.30 -5.99 11.84
C ILE A 40 0.92 -6.11 11.17
N SER A 41 0.86 -5.92 9.86
CA SER A 41 -0.39 -6.00 9.10
C SER A 41 -1.04 -7.38 9.20
N ARG A 42 -0.25 -8.46 9.24
CA ARG A 42 -0.76 -9.83 9.40
C ARG A 42 -1.33 -10.09 10.80
N LYS A 43 -0.75 -9.47 11.82
CA LYS A 43 -1.26 -9.54 13.21
C LYS A 43 -2.53 -8.72 13.41
N HIS A 44 -2.73 -7.68 12.61
CA HIS A 44 -3.85 -6.73 12.73
C HIS A 44 -4.59 -6.54 11.39
N SER A 45 -4.93 -7.63 10.71
CA SER A 45 -5.55 -7.62 9.37
C SER A 45 -6.90 -6.89 9.29
N ASP A 46 -7.57 -6.73 10.43
CA ASP A 46 -8.83 -6.00 10.52
C ASP A 46 -8.62 -4.50 10.30
N PHE A 47 -7.45 -3.97 10.69
CA PHE A 47 -7.13 -2.54 10.60
C PHE A 47 -6.11 -2.22 9.50
N PHE A 48 -5.42 -3.23 8.94
CA PHE A 48 -4.33 -3.02 8.00
C PHE A 48 -4.57 -3.72 6.67
N ASN A 49 -4.27 -3.00 5.60
CA ASN A 49 -4.23 -3.49 4.23
C ASN A 49 -2.88 -3.10 3.62
N VAL A 50 -1.86 -3.91 3.88
CA VAL A 50 -0.47 -3.65 3.48
C VAL A 50 0.04 -4.80 2.62
N SER A 51 0.74 -4.50 1.53
CA SER A 51 1.43 -5.52 0.74
C SER A 51 2.63 -4.98 -0.02
N ILE A 52 3.60 -5.88 -0.29
CA ILE A 52 4.75 -5.58 -1.14
C ILE A 52 4.35 -5.66 -2.62
N THR A 53 4.78 -4.70 -3.43
CA THR A 53 4.51 -4.72 -4.88
C THR A 53 5.60 -5.42 -5.68
N ASN A 54 6.85 -5.34 -5.22
CA ASN A 54 7.97 -6.04 -5.84
C ASN A 54 9.11 -6.25 -4.84
N PHE A 55 9.85 -7.35 -5.03
CA PHE A 55 11.04 -7.70 -4.26
C PHE A 55 12.30 -7.46 -5.09
N PHE A 56 13.12 -6.50 -4.69
CA PHE A 56 14.42 -6.22 -5.30
C PHE A 56 15.58 -6.48 -4.35
N PHE A 57 15.43 -6.11 -3.07
CA PHE A 57 16.49 -6.14 -2.06
C PHE A 57 16.43 -7.39 -1.17
N PHE A 58 15.24 -7.93 -0.92
CA PHE A 58 14.99 -9.08 -0.03
C PHE A 58 14.36 -10.25 -0.79
N ARG A 59 14.92 -10.58 -1.97
CA ARG A 59 14.39 -11.62 -2.87
C ARG A 59 14.30 -13.00 -2.22
N ASN A 60 15.24 -13.32 -1.34
CA ASN A 60 15.28 -14.57 -0.57
C ASN A 60 14.14 -14.69 0.45
N GLU A 61 13.50 -13.59 0.83
CA GLU A 61 12.40 -13.56 1.81
C GLU A 61 11.03 -13.37 1.13
N GLU A 62 10.97 -13.43 -0.20
CA GLU A 62 9.73 -13.25 -0.96
C GLU A 62 8.65 -14.26 -0.57
N ILE A 63 9.03 -15.52 -0.33
CA ILE A 63 8.08 -16.56 0.12
C ILE A 63 7.47 -16.17 1.47
N LYS A 64 8.27 -15.56 2.36
CA LYS A 64 7.80 -15.14 3.68
C LYS A 64 6.91 -13.91 3.61
N TYR A 65 7.28 -12.85 2.88
CA TYR A 65 6.56 -11.56 2.89
C TYR A 65 5.65 -11.32 1.69
N GLY A 66 5.61 -12.26 0.76
CA GLY A 66 4.61 -12.29 -0.30
C GLY A 66 3.23 -12.70 0.19
N PRO A 67 2.28 -12.90 -0.75
CA PRO A 67 2.44 -12.72 -2.19
C PRO A 67 2.57 -11.24 -2.59
N ARG A 68 3.24 -10.97 -3.72
CA ARG A 68 3.27 -9.62 -4.30
C ARG A 68 1.87 -9.19 -4.73
N GLN A 69 1.60 -7.89 -4.66
CA GLN A 69 0.37 -7.30 -5.20
C GLN A 69 0.70 -6.26 -6.27
N PRO A 70 -0.16 -6.06 -7.28
CA PRO A 70 0.06 -5.02 -8.26
C PRO A 70 0.12 -3.63 -7.60
N PRO A 71 0.87 -2.67 -8.16
CA PRO A 71 0.73 -1.27 -7.81
C PRO A 71 -0.72 -0.83 -8.00
N ILE A 72 -1.22 0.02 -7.11
CA ILE A 72 -2.54 0.62 -7.26
C ILE A 72 -2.42 2.01 -7.89
N SER A 73 -3.49 2.46 -8.55
CA SER A 73 -3.55 3.83 -9.05
C SER A 73 -3.58 4.81 -7.87
N PHE A 74 -3.06 6.03 -8.09
CA PHE A 74 -3.08 7.06 -7.05
C PHE A 74 -4.52 7.48 -6.70
N HIS A 75 -5.46 7.39 -7.65
CA HIS A 75 -6.89 7.63 -7.39
C HIS A 75 -7.49 6.58 -6.44
N ASP A 76 -7.19 5.29 -6.66
CA ASP A 76 -7.71 4.21 -5.82
C ASP A 76 -7.12 4.19 -4.40
N PHE A 77 -5.97 4.85 -4.20
CA PHE A 77 -5.37 5.03 -2.88
C PHE A 77 -6.28 5.85 -1.95
N PHE A 78 -7.05 6.79 -2.49
CA PHE A 78 -7.95 7.65 -1.72
C PHE A 78 -9.36 7.08 -1.54
N ARG A 79 -9.56 5.79 -1.80
CA ARG A 79 -10.79 5.10 -1.40
C ARG A 79 -10.94 5.02 0.13
#